data_AF-A0A5B7WW93-F1
#
_entry.id   AF-A0A5B7WW93-F1
#
_cell.length_a   1.000
_cell.length_b   1.000
_cell.length_c   1.000
_cell.angle_alpha   90.00
_cell.angle_beta   90.00
_cell.angle_gamma   90.00
#
_symmetry.space_group_name_H-M   'P 1'
#
loop_
_entity.id
_entity.type
_entity.pdbx_description
1 polymer ?
#
loop_
_entity_poly.entity_id
_entity_poly.type
_entity_poly.pdbx_seq_one_letter_code
_entity_poly.pdbx_strand_id
1 'polypeptide(L)'
;MHHPTLTYPAPRSELTGQHLISHAGLSALGGLLNAVDLRALCEDRFSQFVPKTASHRPGKIIADLAMMLAAGGEQACGVDLLRTSPGVFGPIASEATVSRFMGRIKHMPEAFTHGYQSMSKTLRSRLWPATGDRNPAKRATRTNPLILDIDATLVQAHSDKQGAAGTYKGGYGFAPMIATADYGQGQGPGKSSRCCCARATRERTARRIISRRSPRPWRCCPMTSTIQKAC
;
A
#
# COMPACT_ATOMS: atom_id res chain seq x y z
N MET A 1 -13.74 4.73 31.16
CA MET A 1 -12.47 4.21 30.62
C MET A 1 -12.73 3.65 29.23
N HIS A 2 -12.39 4.39 28.16
CA HIS A 2 -12.45 3.85 26.81
C HIS A 2 -11.23 2.94 26.61
N HIS A 3 -11.43 1.63 26.66
CA HIS A 3 -10.39 0.71 26.21
C HIS A 3 -10.26 0.86 24.69
N PRO A 4 -9.10 1.28 24.17
CA PRO A 4 -8.91 1.38 22.73
C PRO A 4 -9.14 0.00 22.13
N THR A 5 -10.10 -0.11 21.21
CA THR A 5 -10.39 -1.39 20.58
C THR A 5 -9.26 -1.74 19.64
N LEU A 6 -8.44 -2.72 20.05
CA LEU A 6 -7.32 -3.21 19.28
C LEU A 6 -7.78 -3.75 17.91
N THR A 7 -6.92 -3.59 16.91
CA THR A 7 -7.10 -4.17 15.58
C THR A 7 -6.92 -5.68 15.61
N TYR A 8 -5.90 -6.13 16.33
CA TYR A 8 -5.58 -7.54 16.52
C TYR A 8 -5.37 -7.87 18.00
N PRO A 9 -5.64 -9.12 18.42
CA PRO A 9 -5.10 -9.65 19.66
C PRO A 9 -3.59 -9.39 19.78
N ALA A 10 -3.10 -9.21 21.01
CA ALA A 10 -1.68 -9.04 21.29
C ALA A 10 -1.15 -10.28 22.04
N PRO A 11 -1.08 -11.45 21.38
CA PRO A 11 -0.51 -12.65 22.00
C PRO A 11 0.96 -12.39 22.35
N ARG A 12 1.44 -12.96 23.46
CA ARG A 12 2.87 -12.93 23.75
C ARG A 12 3.60 -13.71 22.67
N SER A 13 4.66 -13.11 22.13
CA SER A 13 5.57 -13.75 21.19
C SER A 13 6.95 -13.79 21.81
N GLU A 14 7.67 -14.88 21.56
CA GLU A 14 9.04 -15.10 22.01
C GLU A 14 9.86 -15.56 20.80
N LEU A 15 11.10 -15.09 20.73
CA LEU A 15 12.02 -15.53 19.68
C LEU A 15 12.60 -16.88 20.09
N THR A 16 12.41 -17.89 19.24
CA THR A 16 13.09 -19.18 19.40
C THR A 16 14.30 -19.24 18.48
N GLY A 17 15.29 -20.07 18.82
CA GLY A 17 16.44 -20.34 17.94
C GLY A 17 16.10 -21.19 16.70
N GLN A 18 14.82 -21.37 16.39
CA GLN A 18 14.33 -22.21 15.31
C GLN A 18 13.90 -21.35 14.12
N HIS A 19 14.26 -21.79 12.92
CA HIS A 19 13.77 -21.18 11.68
C HIS A 19 12.43 -21.80 11.29
N LEU A 20 11.33 -21.17 11.72
CA LEU A 20 9.97 -21.59 11.37
C LEU A 20 9.40 -20.65 10.31
N ILE A 21 8.91 -21.20 9.19
CA ILE A 21 8.05 -20.46 8.27
C ILE A 21 6.64 -20.51 8.86
N SER A 22 6.21 -19.43 9.49
CA SER A 22 4.86 -19.33 10.06
C SER A 22 4.32 -17.91 10.00
N HIS A 23 3.00 -17.79 10.13
CA HIS A 23 2.32 -16.49 10.28
C HIS A 23 2.54 -15.84 11.66
N ALA A 24 3.31 -16.45 12.57
CA ALA A 24 3.60 -15.86 13.89
C ALA A 24 4.37 -14.54 13.78
N GLY A 25 5.18 -14.36 12.73
CA GLY A 25 5.89 -13.09 12.46
C GLY A 25 4.95 -11.92 12.15
N LEU A 26 3.72 -12.21 11.71
CA LEU A 26 2.70 -11.18 11.49
C LEU A 26 2.20 -10.59 12.82
N SER A 27 2.42 -11.23 13.96
CA SER A 27 2.06 -10.66 15.26
C SER A 27 2.77 -9.32 15.54
N ALA A 28 4.01 -9.15 15.06
CA ALA A 28 4.74 -7.89 15.12
C ALA A 28 4.07 -6.80 14.27
N LEU A 29 3.56 -7.15 13.08
CA LEU A 29 2.80 -6.24 12.23
C LEU A 29 1.46 -5.88 12.89
N GLY A 30 0.77 -6.86 13.49
CA GLY A 30 -0.44 -6.60 14.27
C GLY A 30 -0.19 -5.63 15.43
N GLY A 31 0.94 -5.78 16.13
CA GLY A 31 1.42 -4.87 17.16
C GLY A 31 1.66 -3.45 16.63
N LEU A 32 2.29 -3.32 15.45
CA LEU A 32 2.47 -2.03 14.78
C LEU A 32 1.12 -1.38 14.44
N LEU A 33 0.18 -2.13 13.88
CA LEU A 33 -1.15 -1.64 13.52
C LEU A 33 -1.95 -1.17 14.73
N ASN A 34 -1.78 -1.84 15.87
CA ASN A 34 -2.31 -1.38 17.16
C ASN A 34 -1.61 -0.12 17.65
N ALA A 35 -0.26 -0.06 17.61
CA ALA A 35 0.52 1.07 18.11
C ALA A 35 0.26 2.39 17.36
N VAL A 36 -0.15 2.31 16.09
CA VAL A 36 -0.50 3.49 15.27
C VAL A 36 -2.00 3.80 15.25
N ASP A 37 -2.81 3.06 16.02
CA ASP A 37 -4.27 3.02 16.00
C ASP A 37 -4.87 2.98 14.58
N LEU A 38 -4.35 2.11 13.71
CA LEU A 38 -4.82 2.03 12.32
C LEU A 38 -6.34 1.87 12.26
N ARG A 39 -6.91 1.01 13.12
CA ARG A 39 -8.35 0.75 13.17
C ARG A 39 -9.16 2.03 13.39
N ALA A 40 -8.76 2.87 14.34
CA ALA A 40 -9.47 4.12 14.63
C ALA A 40 -9.32 5.14 13.50
N LEU A 41 -8.13 5.24 12.89
CA LEU A 41 -7.89 6.12 11.74
C LEU A 41 -8.75 5.73 10.53
N CYS A 42 -8.82 4.44 10.23
CA CYS A 42 -9.67 3.94 9.17
C CYS A 42 -11.16 4.11 9.50
N GLU A 43 -11.56 3.92 10.75
CA GLU A 43 -12.95 4.11 11.18
C GLU A 43 -13.41 5.55 10.95
N ASP A 44 -12.61 6.52 11.39
CA ASP A 44 -12.87 7.96 11.21
C ASP A 44 -13.06 8.32 9.72
N ARG A 45 -12.29 7.71 8.83
CA ARG A 45 -12.31 8.05 7.40
C ARG A 45 -13.29 7.23 6.56
N PHE A 46 -13.60 6.01 6.98
CA PHE A 46 -14.30 5.06 6.12
C PHE A 46 -15.58 4.47 6.70
N SER A 47 -16.01 4.89 7.91
CA SER A 47 -17.25 4.45 8.54
C SER A 47 -18.47 4.58 7.62
N GLN A 48 -18.51 5.62 6.77
CA GLN A 48 -19.58 5.87 5.81
C GLN A 48 -19.75 4.80 4.71
N PHE A 49 -18.71 3.99 4.47
CA PHE A 49 -18.75 2.92 3.45
C PHE A 49 -19.24 1.58 4.02
N VAL A 50 -19.68 1.55 5.28
CA VAL A 50 -20.13 0.34 5.95
C VAL A 50 -21.40 0.66 6.76
N PRO A 51 -22.44 -0.20 6.73
CA PRO A 51 -23.62 0.00 7.56
C PRO A 51 -23.25 0.11 9.04
N LYS A 52 -24.01 0.90 9.81
CA LYS A 52 -23.80 1.05 11.26
C LYS A 52 -23.86 -0.29 12.01
N THR A 53 -24.65 -1.25 11.51
CA THR A 53 -24.84 -2.59 12.08
C THR A 53 -23.82 -3.63 11.64
N ALA A 54 -22.83 -3.26 10.82
CA ALA A 54 -21.85 -4.24 10.33
C ALA A 54 -20.92 -4.72 11.45
N SER A 55 -20.75 -6.04 11.54
CA SER A 55 -19.80 -6.69 12.45
C SER A 55 -18.35 -6.37 12.10
N HIS A 56 -18.00 -6.40 10.81
CA HIS A 56 -16.69 -6.01 10.32
C HIS A 56 -16.66 -4.53 9.94
N ARG A 57 -15.99 -3.76 10.78
CA ARG A 57 -15.71 -2.34 10.57
C ARG A 57 -14.62 -2.12 9.52
N PRO A 58 -14.62 -0.98 8.81
CA PRO A 58 -13.68 -0.73 7.70
C PRO A 58 -12.22 -0.78 8.15
N GLY A 59 -11.90 -0.34 9.37
CA GLY A 59 -10.54 -0.44 9.89
C GLY A 59 -10.05 -1.87 10.07
N LYS A 60 -10.93 -2.81 10.44
CA LYS A 60 -10.57 -4.23 10.50
C LYS A 60 -10.43 -4.82 9.10
N ILE A 61 -11.33 -4.48 8.17
CA ILE A 61 -11.27 -4.95 6.77
C ILE A 61 -9.97 -4.52 6.10
N ILE A 62 -9.59 -3.25 6.21
CA ILE A 62 -8.35 -2.72 5.62
C ILE A 62 -7.12 -3.35 6.27
N ALA A 63 -7.12 -3.50 7.60
CA ALA A 63 -6.04 -4.18 8.30
C ALA A 63 -5.90 -5.64 7.84
N ASP A 64 -7.01 -6.38 7.69
CA ASP A 64 -7.00 -7.78 7.25
C ASP A 64 -6.44 -7.93 5.84
N LEU A 65 -6.77 -7.00 4.94
CA LEU A 65 -6.17 -6.96 3.61
C LEU A 65 -4.67 -6.68 3.65
N ALA A 66 -4.22 -5.74 4.50
CA ALA A 66 -2.80 -5.44 4.66
C ALA A 66 -2.02 -6.62 5.25
N MET A 67 -2.59 -7.29 6.25
CA MET A 67 -2.03 -8.49 6.86
C MET A 67 -1.99 -9.66 5.88
N MET A 68 -3.02 -9.82 5.06
CA MET A 68 -3.08 -10.84 4.01
C MET A 68 -1.99 -10.63 2.96
N LEU A 69 -1.78 -9.39 2.51
CA LEU A 69 -0.68 -9.07 1.60
C LEU A 69 0.68 -9.36 2.24
N ALA A 70 0.87 -9.01 3.52
CA ALA A 70 2.08 -9.33 4.27
C ALA A 70 2.28 -10.84 4.49
N ALA A 71 1.19 -11.60 4.52
CA ALA A 71 1.20 -13.06 4.58
C ALA A 71 1.56 -13.72 3.23
N GLY A 72 1.66 -12.94 2.15
CA GLY A 72 1.93 -13.43 0.79
C GLY A 72 0.67 -13.71 -0.03
N GLY A 73 -0.51 -13.27 0.43
CA GLY A 73 -1.72 -13.36 -0.37
C GLY A 73 -1.73 -12.31 -1.50
N GLU A 74 -2.32 -12.67 -2.63
CA GLU A 74 -2.34 -11.83 -3.84
C GLU A 74 -3.76 -11.42 -4.25
N GLN A 75 -4.77 -12.00 -3.62
CA GLN A 75 -6.19 -11.86 -3.97
C GLN A 75 -7.04 -11.64 -2.72
N ALA A 76 -8.23 -11.06 -2.89
CA ALA A 76 -9.13 -10.80 -1.77
C ALA A 76 -9.57 -12.06 -1.02
N CYS A 77 -9.65 -13.22 -1.68
CA CYS A 77 -9.91 -14.52 -1.06
C CYS A 77 -8.75 -15.00 -0.15
N GLY A 78 -7.54 -14.46 -0.35
CA GLY A 78 -6.35 -14.77 0.47
C GLY A 78 -6.51 -14.42 1.95
N VAL A 79 -7.55 -13.67 2.33
CA VAL A 79 -7.89 -13.42 3.75
C VAL A 79 -8.18 -14.71 4.51
N ASP A 80 -8.54 -15.79 3.81
CA ASP A 80 -8.73 -17.11 4.40
C ASP A 80 -7.42 -17.70 4.98
N LEU A 81 -6.24 -17.28 4.49
CA LEU A 81 -4.94 -17.63 5.10
C LEU A 81 -4.89 -17.22 6.58
N LEU A 82 -5.41 -16.04 6.91
CA LEU A 82 -5.43 -15.52 8.27
C LEU A 82 -6.45 -16.26 9.15
N ARG A 83 -7.52 -16.80 8.56
CA ARG A 83 -8.58 -17.51 9.31
C ARG A 83 -8.13 -18.84 9.88
N THR A 84 -7.04 -19.40 9.38
CA THR A 84 -6.41 -20.62 9.93
C THR A 84 -5.89 -20.42 11.36
N SER A 85 -5.64 -19.16 11.76
CA SER A 85 -5.03 -18.81 13.04
C SER A 85 -5.85 -17.76 13.82
N PRO A 86 -7.09 -18.08 14.24
CA PRO A 86 -7.99 -17.12 14.86
C PRO A 86 -7.47 -16.58 16.21
N GLY A 87 -6.63 -17.34 16.91
CA GLY A 87 -5.98 -16.87 18.15
C GLY A 87 -5.02 -15.69 17.95
N VAL A 88 -4.47 -15.54 16.74
CA VAL A 88 -3.54 -14.44 16.40
C VAL A 88 -4.29 -13.28 15.77
N PHE A 89 -5.20 -13.56 14.83
CA PHE A 89 -5.82 -12.51 14.01
C PHE A 89 -7.24 -12.12 14.42
N GLY A 90 -7.85 -12.87 15.33
CA GLY A 90 -9.24 -12.69 15.74
C GLY A 90 -10.22 -12.94 14.57
N PRO A 91 -11.42 -12.34 14.61
CA PRO A 91 -12.40 -12.49 13.54
C PRO A 91 -11.94 -11.78 12.26
N ILE A 92 -11.80 -12.53 11.17
CA ILE A 92 -11.41 -12.03 9.85
C ILE A 92 -12.64 -11.90 8.95
N ALA A 93 -12.70 -10.81 8.18
CA ALA A 93 -13.78 -10.60 7.22
C ALA A 93 -13.75 -11.67 6.11
N SER A 94 -14.92 -12.16 5.69
CA SER A 94 -15.01 -13.03 4.52
C SER A 94 -14.77 -12.26 3.21
N GLU A 95 -14.41 -12.98 2.15
CA GLU A 95 -14.26 -12.39 0.81
C GLU A 95 -15.53 -11.63 0.36
N ALA A 96 -16.72 -12.20 0.59
CA ALA A 96 -17.99 -11.53 0.28
C ALA A 96 -18.17 -10.22 1.05
N THR A 97 -17.58 -10.09 2.25
CA THR A 97 -17.60 -8.85 3.03
C THR A 97 -16.64 -7.81 2.46
N VAL A 98 -15.43 -8.23 2.06
CA VAL A 98 -14.46 -7.40 1.33
C VAL A 98 -15.07 -6.90 0.02
N SER A 99 -15.65 -7.80 -0.78
CA SER A 99 -16.28 -7.47 -2.06
C SER A 99 -17.39 -6.43 -1.90
N ARG A 100 -18.28 -6.57 -0.91
CA ARG A 100 -19.32 -5.56 -0.61
C ARG A 100 -18.74 -4.22 -0.17
N PHE A 101 -17.65 -4.22 0.60
CA PHE A 101 -16.97 -2.98 0.98
C PHE A 101 -16.39 -2.26 -0.25
N MET A 102 -15.70 -3.00 -1.12
CA MET A 102 -15.17 -2.46 -2.39
C MET A 102 -16.29 -1.99 -3.33
N GLY A 103 -17.40 -2.72 -3.39
CA GLY A 103 -18.60 -2.33 -4.14
C GLY A 103 -19.18 -1.00 -3.68
N ARG A 104 -19.14 -0.69 -2.37
CA ARG A 104 -19.60 0.61 -1.85
C ARG A 104 -18.65 1.75 -2.16
N ILE A 105 -17.33 1.50 -2.18
CA ILE A 105 -16.34 2.50 -2.58
C ILE A 105 -16.61 3.01 -4.00
N LYS A 106 -17.04 2.12 -4.91
CA LYS A 106 -17.37 2.47 -6.29
C LYS A 106 -18.42 3.58 -6.41
N HIS A 107 -19.32 3.71 -5.44
CA HIS A 107 -20.37 4.74 -5.48
C HIS A 107 -19.88 6.13 -5.04
N MET A 108 -18.76 6.21 -4.32
CA MET A 108 -18.19 7.48 -3.84
C MET A 108 -16.63 7.45 -3.90
N PRO A 109 -16.05 7.33 -5.11
CA PRO A 109 -14.61 7.12 -5.28
C PRO A 109 -13.77 8.31 -4.81
N GLU A 110 -14.27 9.54 -4.97
CA GLU A 110 -13.58 10.76 -4.54
C GLU A 110 -13.50 10.86 -3.02
N ALA A 111 -14.59 10.54 -2.33
CA ALA A 111 -14.65 10.52 -0.87
C ALA A 111 -13.67 9.49 -0.29
N PHE A 112 -13.58 8.31 -0.93
CA PHE A 112 -12.61 7.29 -0.52
C PHE A 112 -11.18 7.76 -0.77
N THR A 113 -10.90 8.34 -1.93
CA THR A 113 -9.57 8.85 -2.29
C THR A 113 -9.10 9.91 -1.30
N HIS A 114 -9.95 10.90 -0.99
CA HIS A 114 -9.67 11.93 0.00
C HIS A 114 -9.46 11.32 1.39
N GLY A 115 -10.33 10.40 1.81
CA GLY A 115 -10.22 9.68 3.08
C GLY A 115 -8.89 8.93 3.20
N TYR A 116 -8.47 8.23 2.14
CA TYR A 116 -7.21 7.49 2.06
C TYR A 116 -5.99 8.41 2.14
N GLN A 117 -6.00 9.54 1.42
CA GLN A 117 -4.92 10.51 1.48
C GLN A 117 -4.78 11.11 2.89
N SER A 118 -5.90 11.48 3.51
CA SER A 118 -5.95 12.04 4.87
C SER A 118 -5.51 11.03 5.93
N MET A 119 -6.02 9.79 5.85
CA MET A 119 -5.59 8.67 6.71
C MET A 119 -4.08 8.43 6.56
N SER A 120 -3.58 8.31 5.33
CA SER A 120 -2.17 8.06 5.04
C SER A 120 -1.26 9.17 5.55
N LYS A 121 -1.67 10.45 5.40
CA LYS A 121 -0.96 11.59 5.97
C LYS A 121 -0.85 11.45 7.48
N THR A 122 -1.96 11.19 8.16
CA THR A 122 -2.01 11.05 9.62
C THR A 122 -1.16 9.87 10.10
N LEU A 123 -1.27 8.73 9.42
CA LEU A 123 -0.50 7.53 9.71
C LEU A 123 1.01 7.79 9.59
N ARG A 124 1.46 8.45 8.51
CA ARG A 124 2.87 8.82 8.35
C ARG A 124 3.33 9.78 9.45
N SER A 125 2.52 10.77 9.83
CA SER A 125 2.83 11.68 10.94
C SER A 125 3.00 10.97 12.29
N ARG A 126 2.38 9.79 12.48
CA ARG A 126 2.58 8.95 13.68
C ARG A 126 3.78 8.02 13.56
N LEU A 127 3.94 7.37 12.41
CA LEU A 127 5.02 6.41 12.16
C LEU A 127 6.40 7.08 12.19
N TRP A 128 6.54 8.24 11.58
CA TRP A 128 7.83 8.87 11.41
C TRP A 128 8.50 9.22 12.74
N PRO A 129 7.83 9.88 13.70
CA PRO A 129 8.40 10.10 15.03
C PRO A 129 8.64 8.80 15.80
N ALA A 130 7.76 7.79 15.65
CA ALA A 130 7.86 6.51 16.36
C ALA A 130 9.13 5.72 16.02
N THR A 131 9.75 5.99 14.86
CA THR A 131 11.06 5.39 14.50
C THR A 131 12.25 5.98 15.28
N GLY A 132 12.05 7.01 16.11
CA GLY A 132 13.09 7.55 16.99
C GLY A 132 14.32 8.02 16.22
N ASP A 133 15.49 7.50 16.57
CA ASP A 133 16.78 7.80 15.93
C ASP A 133 16.96 7.11 14.57
N ARG A 134 16.14 6.09 14.28
CA ARG A 134 16.13 5.41 12.98
C ARG A 134 15.38 6.20 11.92
N ASN A 135 14.72 7.30 12.29
CA ASN A 135 14.04 8.18 11.36
C ASN A 135 15.05 8.79 10.36
N PRO A 136 14.99 8.46 9.06
CA PRO A 136 15.97 8.95 8.10
C PRO A 136 15.83 10.45 7.83
N ALA A 137 14.65 11.07 8.02
CA ALA A 137 14.51 12.51 7.86
C ALA A 137 15.19 13.31 8.98
N LYS A 138 15.32 12.75 10.20
CA LYS A 138 16.10 13.39 11.27
C LYS A 138 17.59 13.42 10.97
N ARG A 139 18.06 12.48 10.15
CA ARG A 139 19.47 12.30 9.79
C ARG A 139 19.82 13.05 8.49
N ALA A 140 18.81 13.47 7.75
CA ALA A 140 18.96 14.23 6.53
C ALA A 140 19.49 15.63 6.85
N THR A 141 20.62 16.00 6.25
CA THR A 141 21.18 17.34 6.31
C THR A 141 21.37 17.88 4.89
N ARG A 142 21.69 19.17 4.76
CA ARG A 142 21.99 19.76 3.45
C ARG A 142 23.19 19.10 2.76
N THR A 143 24.17 18.60 3.53
CA THR A 143 25.37 17.93 3.01
C THR A 143 25.22 16.41 2.91
N ASN A 144 24.20 15.84 3.56
CA ASN A 144 23.82 14.43 3.48
C ASN A 144 22.28 14.31 3.37
N PRO A 145 21.70 14.64 2.21
CA PRO A 145 20.25 14.64 2.04
C PRO A 145 19.69 13.23 2.03
N LEU A 146 18.43 13.07 2.47
CA LEU A 146 17.68 11.85 2.22
C LEU A 146 17.35 11.76 0.72
N ILE A 147 17.89 10.74 0.07
CA ILE A 147 17.62 10.49 -1.34
C ILE A 147 16.33 9.67 -1.45
N LEU A 148 15.35 10.26 -2.13
CA LEU A 148 14.13 9.58 -2.54
C LEU A 148 14.23 9.26 -4.02
N ASP A 149 14.25 7.98 -4.34
CA ASP A 149 14.19 7.51 -5.71
C ASP A 149 12.74 7.30 -6.11
N ILE A 150 12.34 7.85 -7.25
CA ILE A 150 10.95 7.85 -7.71
C ILE A 150 10.92 7.21 -9.09
N ASP A 151 10.47 5.97 -9.12
CA ASP A 151 10.49 5.15 -10.32
C ASP A 151 9.10 4.60 -10.66
N ALA A 152 8.80 4.62 -11.97
CA ALA A 152 7.65 3.92 -12.54
C ALA A 152 8.05 2.47 -12.85
N THR A 153 7.90 1.59 -11.86
CA THR A 153 8.22 0.17 -12.02
C THR A 153 7.11 -0.52 -12.80
N LEU A 154 7.43 -1.21 -13.90
CA LEU A 154 6.42 -1.97 -14.64
C LEU A 154 6.09 -3.25 -13.89
N VAL A 155 4.85 -3.35 -13.39
CA VAL A 155 4.28 -4.59 -12.85
C VAL A 155 3.58 -5.30 -13.99
N GLN A 156 4.11 -6.46 -14.38
CA GLN A 156 3.50 -7.28 -15.42
C GLN A 156 2.19 -7.86 -14.91
N ALA A 157 1.14 -7.74 -15.71
CA ALA A 157 -0.14 -8.37 -15.46
C ALA A 157 -0.58 -9.04 -16.76
N HIS A 158 -0.71 -10.36 -16.71
CA HIS A 158 -1.15 -11.13 -17.87
C HIS A 158 -2.57 -10.74 -18.30
N SER A 159 -2.82 -10.69 -19.61
CA SER A 159 -4.16 -10.39 -20.15
C SER A 159 -4.37 -11.02 -21.52
N ASP A 160 -5.20 -12.06 -21.57
CA ASP A 160 -5.68 -12.68 -22.82
C ASP A 160 -6.89 -11.96 -23.43
N LYS A 161 -7.30 -10.83 -22.86
CA LYS A 161 -8.47 -10.10 -23.32
C LYS A 161 -8.19 -9.43 -24.67
N GLN A 162 -9.12 -9.59 -25.60
CA GLN A 162 -9.09 -8.92 -26.89
C GLN A 162 -9.02 -7.40 -26.71
N GLY A 163 -8.10 -6.75 -27.42
CA GLY A 163 -7.89 -5.30 -27.34
C GLY A 163 -7.07 -4.82 -26.14
N ALA A 164 -6.43 -5.71 -25.38
CA ALA A 164 -5.45 -5.31 -24.37
C ALA A 164 -4.32 -4.51 -25.05
N ALA A 165 -4.07 -3.30 -24.57
CA ALA A 165 -2.99 -2.45 -25.07
C ALA A 165 -1.67 -2.83 -24.39
N GLY A 166 -0.66 -3.13 -25.19
CA GLY A 166 0.70 -3.36 -24.69
C GLY A 166 1.29 -2.09 -24.08
N THR A 167 2.15 -2.26 -23.09
CA THR A 167 3.02 -1.19 -22.59
C THR A 167 4.15 -0.92 -23.57
N TYR A 168 4.87 0.19 -23.40
CA TYR A 168 6.02 0.54 -24.24
C TYR A 168 7.11 -0.57 -24.26
N LYS A 169 7.19 -1.41 -23.22
CA LYS A 169 8.12 -2.55 -23.13
C LYS A 169 7.61 -3.86 -23.75
N GLY A 170 6.50 -3.83 -24.50
CA GLY A 170 6.03 -4.98 -25.27
C GLY A 170 5.29 -6.07 -24.48
N GLY A 171 4.79 -5.76 -23.28
CA GLY A 171 3.95 -6.66 -22.48
C GLY A 171 2.78 -5.93 -21.81
N TYR A 172 1.94 -6.65 -21.08
CA TYR A 172 0.77 -6.10 -20.39
C TYR A 172 1.07 -5.81 -18.92
N GLY A 173 0.48 -4.76 -18.38
CA GLY A 173 0.75 -4.36 -17.00
C GLY A 173 0.38 -2.92 -16.70
N PHE A 174 0.79 -2.48 -15.51
CA PHE A 174 0.66 -1.11 -15.04
C PHE A 174 1.97 -0.64 -14.42
N ALA A 175 2.20 0.67 -14.44
CA ALA A 175 3.43 1.26 -13.94
C ALA A 175 3.13 2.12 -12.71
N PRO A 176 2.95 1.51 -11.51
CA PRO A 176 2.79 2.27 -10.29
C PRO A 176 4.04 3.13 -10.06
N MET A 177 3.81 4.37 -9.63
CA MET A 177 4.90 5.23 -9.19
C MET A 177 5.30 4.81 -7.77
N ILE A 178 6.52 4.29 -7.64
CA ILE A 178 7.08 3.86 -6.36
C ILE A 178 8.09 4.92 -5.92
N ALA A 179 7.97 5.37 -4.68
CA ALA A 179 8.98 6.18 -4.03
C ALA A 179 9.73 5.32 -3.01
N THR A 180 11.04 5.17 -3.17
CA THR A 180 11.90 4.46 -2.22
C THR A 180 12.85 5.42 -1.52
N ALA A 181 13.19 5.13 -0.28
CA ALA A 181 14.14 5.91 0.51
C ALA A 181 15.37 5.05 0.77
N ASP A 182 16.53 5.46 0.27
CA ASP A 182 17.80 4.78 0.54
C ASP A 182 18.40 5.28 1.87
N TYR A 183 18.76 4.34 2.73
CA TYR A 183 19.43 4.61 4.02
C TYR A 183 20.95 4.70 3.87
N GLY A 184 21.48 4.47 2.67
CA GLY A 184 22.91 4.42 2.41
C GLY A 184 23.56 3.11 2.89
N GLN A 185 24.84 2.96 2.57
CA GLN A 185 25.59 1.75 2.86
C GLN A 185 25.65 1.46 4.38
N GLY A 186 25.25 0.25 4.78
CA GLY A 186 25.37 -0.27 6.15
C GLY A 186 24.28 0.16 7.15
N GLN A 187 23.22 0.84 6.70
CA GLN A 187 22.24 1.47 7.59
C GLN A 187 20.80 0.98 7.42
N GLY A 188 20.60 -0.06 6.61
CA GLY A 188 19.32 -0.77 6.52
C GLY A 188 19.03 -1.59 7.80
N PRO A 189 17.78 -2.06 7.98
CA PRO A 189 17.35 -2.81 9.17
C PRO A 189 18.03 -4.19 9.35
N GLY A 190 19.01 -4.56 8.51
CA GLY A 190 19.91 -5.69 8.72
C GLY A 190 21.35 -5.25 8.46
N LYS A 191 22.22 -5.31 9.48
CA LYS A 191 23.64 -5.00 9.31
C LYS A 191 24.30 -6.08 8.44
N SER A 192 25.05 -5.61 7.44
CA SER A 192 26.11 -6.28 6.68
C SER A 192 25.81 -7.61 5.99
N SER A 193 25.50 -7.52 4.69
CA SER A 193 26.19 -8.33 3.68
C SER A 193 26.07 -7.64 2.32
N ARG A 194 27.23 -7.21 1.83
CA ARG A 194 27.58 -6.81 0.45
C ARG A 194 26.44 -6.99 -0.56
N CYS A 195 25.70 -5.92 -0.88
CA CYS A 195 24.91 -5.89 -2.10
C CYS A 195 25.89 -5.72 -3.27
N CYS A 196 26.26 -6.83 -3.89
CA CYS A 196 26.93 -6.87 -5.19
C CYS A 196 25.96 -6.39 -6.29
N CYS A 197 25.56 -5.12 -6.28
CA CYS A 197 25.23 -4.42 -7.52
C CYS A 197 26.55 -3.87 -8.07
N ALA A 198 27.32 -4.77 -8.67
CA ALA A 198 28.49 -4.41 -9.44
C ALA A 198 28.07 -3.50 -10.61
N ARG A 199 28.68 -2.31 -10.67
CA ARG A 199 28.95 -1.48 -11.86
C ARG A 199 27.95 -1.62 -13.01
N ALA A 200 26.91 -0.77 -13.00
CA ALA A 200 26.43 -0.19 -14.25
C ALA A 200 26.99 1.23 -14.34
N THR A 201 27.71 1.46 -15.42
CA THR A 201 28.58 2.59 -15.70
C THR A 201 27.85 3.93 -15.58
N ARG A 202 28.52 4.93 -15.01
CA ARG A 202 28.17 6.35 -15.18
C ARG A 202 28.09 6.63 -16.69
N GLU A 203 26.90 6.96 -17.18
CA GLU A 203 26.77 7.79 -18.37
C GLU A 203 26.00 9.05 -18.02
N ARG A 204 26.72 10.17 -18.09
CA ARG A 204 26.19 11.51 -18.01
C ARG A 204 25.15 11.69 -19.11
N THR A 205 23.88 11.87 -18.75
CA THR A 205 22.97 12.68 -19.56
C THR A 205 22.25 13.68 -18.68
N ALA A 206 22.99 14.69 -18.23
CA ALA A 206 22.39 15.98 -17.92
C ALA A 206 21.92 16.61 -19.24
N ARG A 207 20.74 16.24 -19.73
CA ARG A 207 20.03 17.05 -20.74
C ARG A 207 18.98 17.89 -20.02
N ARG A 208 19.40 19.14 -19.81
CA ARG A 208 18.58 20.33 -19.61
C ARG A 208 17.40 20.30 -20.59
N ILE A 209 16.19 19.95 -20.14
CA ILE A 209 14.98 20.13 -20.94
C ILE A 209 14.62 21.62 -20.87
N ILE A 210 15.25 22.41 -21.74
CA ILE A 210 14.72 23.70 -22.16
C ILE A 210 13.60 23.40 -23.14
N SER A 211 12.43 23.99 -22.88
CA SER A 211 11.22 23.92 -23.68
C SER A 211 11.50 23.94 -25.18
N ARG A 212 11.16 22.86 -25.89
CA ARG A 212 10.90 22.90 -27.32
C ARG A 212 9.44 22.58 -27.55
N ARG A 213 8.70 23.58 -28.04
CA ARG A 213 7.35 23.43 -28.60
C ARG A 213 7.36 22.29 -29.63
N SER A 214 6.51 21.29 -29.43
CA SER A 214 6.19 20.28 -30.44
C SER A 214 5.15 20.85 -31.40
N PRO A 215 5.33 20.73 -32.73
CA PRO A 215 4.30 21.11 -33.70
C PRO A 215 3.54 19.85 -34.14
N ARG A 216 2.66 19.30 -33.28
CA ARG A 216 1.57 18.41 -33.72
C ARG A 216 0.35 18.59 -32.81
N PRO A 217 -0.85 18.86 -33.35
CA PRO A 217 -2.05 19.10 -32.56
C PRO A 217 -2.54 17.79 -31.94
N TRP A 218 -2.81 17.84 -30.63
CA TRP A 218 -3.54 16.82 -29.90
C TRP A 218 -4.92 16.66 -30.55
N ARG A 219 -5.18 15.53 -31.20
CA ARG A 219 -6.54 15.13 -31.55
C ARG A 219 -7.19 14.57 -30.29
N CYS A 220 -8.04 15.36 -29.66
CA CYS A 220 -9.05 14.87 -28.73
C CYS A 220 -9.95 13.88 -29.46
N CYS A 221 -10.18 12.69 -28.88
CA CYS A 221 -11.33 11.87 -29.23
C CYS A 221 -12.61 12.66 -28.89
N PRO A 222 -13.53 12.92 -29.83
CA PRO A 222 -14.84 13.44 -29.49
C PRO A 222 -15.69 12.30 -28.91
N MET A 223 -16.12 12.43 -27.65
CA MET A 223 -17.31 11.74 -27.16
C MET A 223 -18.51 12.42 -27.80
N THR A 224 -19.10 11.81 -28.83
CA THR A 224 -20.44 12.16 -29.28
C THR A 224 -21.46 11.57 -28.30
N SER A 225 -22.05 12.43 -27.48
CA SER A 225 -23.28 12.15 -26.75
C SER A 225 -24.45 12.24 -27.73
N THR A 226 -24.98 11.10 -28.18
CA THR A 226 -26.30 11.06 -28.79
C THR A 226 -27.29 10.57 -27.75
N ILE A 227 -28.01 11.52 -27.16
CA ILE A 227 -29.27 11.30 -26.46
C ILE A 227 -30.29 10.92 -27.54
N GLN A 228 -30.79 9.69 -27.50
CA GLN A 228 -32.01 9.34 -28.22
C GLN A 228 -33.10 9.04 -27.18
N LYS A 229 -34.08 9.96 -27.13
CA LYS A 229 -35.38 9.77 -26.50
C LYS A 229 -36.20 8.78 -27.33
N ALA A 230 -37.00 7.98 -26.61
CA ALA A 230 -38.44 7.75 -26.82
C ALA A 230 -38.85 6.27 -26.92
N CYS A 231 -39.85 5.96 -26.08
CA CYS A 231 -40.75 4.80 -26.02
C CYS A 231 -40.18 3.44 -25.65
#